data_AF-A0A814V7P8-F1
#
_entry.id   AF-A0A814V7P8-F1
#
_cell.length_a   1.000
_cell.length_b   1.000
_cell.length_c   1.000
_cell.angle_alpha   90.00
_cell.angle_beta   90.00
_cell.angle_gamma   90.00
#
_symmetry.space_group_name_H-M   'P 1'
#
loop_
_entity.id
_entity.type
_entity.pdbx_description
1 polymer ?
#
loop_
_entity_poly.entity_id
_entity_poly.type
_entity_poly.pdbx_seq_one_letter_code
_entity_poly.pdbx_strand_id
1 'polypeptide(L)'
;MAYSHAKIEPMETSTSLETSDFDPVNLESSIIQLCLQFPNGVSDKILENSFRSATMQQRVSALNRLLSLNKIDLLKSSTEQGTFLYRIRDTANALGSSITISGGGTTDQMERVVYQLVKESSNLGIWMRDIRTKTKLSQIILNKTLKSLESKKLIKAVKSVHASKKKVYMLYEMTPDPSITGGTWYSDHEFEAEFVRVLNEQCARLLDERLDESIRKFPHDPFLRRTSSFMSSIELVTLINEMGIATVSLTVQDIESILYTLICDGKIEKTTVASTTNNENGHRNNLYRSIKPMLDSSPVVRNPCGICPVFKDCHDDGLITPKTCIYLNKWLDF
;
A
#
# COMPACT_ATOMS: atom_id res chain seq x y z
N MET A 1 28.58 -18.30 -99.11
CA MET A 1 27.18 -18.51 -98.66
C MET A 1 26.90 -17.39 -97.67
N ALA A 2 26.30 -16.29 -98.13
CA ALA A 2 24.84 -16.04 -98.21
C ALA A 2 24.31 -15.54 -96.84
N TYR A 3 23.64 -14.40 -96.67
CA TYR A 3 23.16 -13.31 -97.53
C TYR A 3 22.88 -12.08 -96.63
N SER A 4 22.74 -10.92 -97.28
CA SER A 4 22.41 -9.57 -96.83
C SER A 4 21.15 -9.39 -95.95
N HIS A 5 21.10 -8.30 -95.15
CA HIS A 5 20.29 -7.08 -95.41
C HIS A 5 20.20 -6.12 -94.21
N ALA A 6 20.34 -4.80 -94.49
CA ALA A 6 19.48 -3.66 -94.07
C ALA A 6 19.30 -3.38 -92.54
N LYS A 7 19.16 -2.17 -91.98
CA LYS A 7 19.13 -0.73 -92.33
C LYS A 7 18.74 -0.01 -91.00
N ILE A 8 18.91 1.31 -90.91
CA ILE A 8 18.21 2.27 -90.01
C ILE A 8 18.89 2.59 -88.64
N GLU A 9 19.49 3.79 -88.56
CA GLU A 9 19.64 4.65 -87.36
C GLU A 9 18.30 5.38 -87.09
N PRO A 10 17.95 5.90 -85.88
CA PRO A 10 18.83 6.74 -85.04
C PRO A 10 18.55 6.72 -83.51
N MET A 11 19.20 7.65 -82.79
CA MET A 11 18.61 8.52 -81.75
C MET A 11 19.28 8.50 -80.36
N GLU A 12 19.80 9.69 -80.06
CA GLU A 12 20.43 10.25 -78.87
C GLU A 12 19.69 9.97 -77.55
N THR A 13 20.46 9.87 -76.46
CA THR A 13 20.12 10.63 -75.24
C THR A 13 21.38 10.89 -74.40
N SER A 14 21.92 12.10 -74.53
CA SER A 14 22.70 12.74 -73.48
C SER A 14 21.77 13.01 -72.29
N THR A 15 22.07 12.46 -71.12
CA THR A 15 21.45 12.95 -69.88
C THR A 15 22.46 12.93 -68.73
N SER A 16 22.86 14.13 -68.33
CA SER A 16 23.41 14.50 -67.04
C SER A 16 22.67 13.82 -65.88
N LEU A 17 23.38 13.07 -65.04
CA LEU A 17 22.85 12.57 -63.77
C LEU A 17 23.25 13.50 -62.62
N GLU A 18 22.42 14.52 -62.50
CA GLU A 18 21.88 15.14 -61.29
C GLU A 18 22.50 14.76 -59.95
N THR A 19 23.00 15.78 -59.26
CA THR A 19 23.11 15.84 -57.80
C THR A 19 21.73 15.56 -57.20
N SER A 20 21.51 14.34 -56.71
CA SER A 20 20.28 13.97 -56.04
C SER A 20 20.20 14.62 -54.66
N ASP A 21 19.08 15.29 -54.40
CA ASP A 21 18.68 15.84 -53.11
C ASP A 21 18.91 14.82 -51.99
N PHE A 22 19.80 15.15 -51.05
CA PHE A 22 20.09 14.31 -49.89
C PHE A 22 19.22 14.75 -48.72
N ASP A 23 18.11 14.06 -48.50
CA ASP A 23 17.18 14.34 -47.40
C ASP A 23 17.70 13.76 -46.06
N PRO A 24 18.14 14.60 -45.10
CA PRO A 24 18.72 14.12 -43.83
C PRO A 24 17.73 13.30 -42.98
N VAL A 25 16.43 13.56 -43.17
CA VAL A 25 15.32 12.91 -42.44
C VAL A 25 15.16 11.44 -42.85
N ASN A 26 15.51 11.10 -44.10
CA ASN A 26 15.45 9.73 -44.61
C ASN A 26 16.54 8.86 -43.98
N LEU A 27 17.74 9.42 -43.80
CA LEU A 27 18.86 8.71 -43.17
C LEU A 27 18.60 8.41 -41.68
N GLU A 28 18.06 9.37 -40.93
CA GLU A 28 17.68 9.17 -39.52
C GLU A 28 16.64 8.05 -39.36
N SER A 29 15.59 8.06 -40.19
CA SER A 29 14.52 7.07 -40.16
C SER A 29 15.02 5.68 -40.52
N SER A 30 15.93 5.60 -41.51
CA SER A 30 16.56 4.36 -41.96
C SER A 30 17.50 3.77 -40.90
N ILE A 31 18.25 4.61 -40.17
CA ILE A 31 19.10 4.16 -39.04
C ILE A 31 18.24 3.58 -37.92
N ILE A 32 17.11 4.23 -37.60
CA ILE A 32 16.14 3.70 -36.61
C ILE A 32 15.61 2.33 -37.08
N GLN A 33 15.21 2.20 -38.35
CA GLN A 33 14.72 0.93 -38.89
C GLN A 33 15.77 -0.18 -38.81
N LEU A 34 17.03 0.14 -39.09
CA LEU A 34 18.13 -0.82 -38.95
C LEU A 34 18.36 -1.22 -37.48
N CYS A 35 18.30 -0.26 -36.55
CA CYS A 35 18.39 -0.56 -35.12
C CYS A 35 17.21 -1.41 -34.61
N LEU A 36 16.03 -1.35 -35.24
CA LEU A 36 14.90 -2.25 -34.93
C LEU A 36 15.17 -3.70 -35.41
N GLN A 37 15.90 -3.87 -36.51
CA GLN A 37 16.25 -5.19 -37.03
C GLN A 37 17.32 -5.90 -36.20
N PHE A 38 18.12 -5.16 -35.44
CA PHE A 38 19.19 -5.70 -34.60
C PHE A 38 18.99 -5.31 -33.12
N PRO A 39 18.23 -6.11 -32.35
CA PRO A 39 17.93 -5.83 -30.93
C PRO A 39 19.17 -5.74 -30.03
N ASN A 40 20.25 -6.44 -30.40
CA ASN A 40 21.50 -6.48 -29.65
C ASN A 40 22.43 -5.28 -29.95
N GLY A 41 22.02 -4.36 -30.81
CA GLY A 41 22.78 -3.17 -31.20
C GLY A 41 23.50 -3.33 -32.54
N VAL A 42 23.72 -2.19 -33.21
CA VAL A 42 24.36 -2.09 -34.52
C VAL A 42 25.77 -1.54 -34.34
N SER A 43 26.78 -2.22 -34.90
CA SER A 43 28.18 -1.74 -34.88
C SER A 43 28.45 -0.77 -36.04
N ASP A 44 29.51 0.04 -35.90
CA ASP A 44 29.93 0.98 -36.94
C ASP A 44 30.18 0.28 -38.29
N LYS A 45 30.80 -0.90 -38.28
CA LYS A 45 31.02 -1.73 -39.48
C LYS A 45 29.71 -2.15 -40.20
N ILE A 46 28.61 -2.33 -39.45
CA ILE A 46 27.31 -2.67 -40.03
C ILE A 46 26.63 -1.41 -40.59
N LEU A 47 26.80 -0.26 -39.93
CA LEU A 47 26.33 1.04 -40.42
C LEU A 47 27.04 1.45 -41.73
N GLU A 48 28.35 1.22 -41.82
CA GLU A 48 29.11 1.49 -43.05
C GLU A 48 28.69 0.60 -44.23
N ASN A 49 28.39 -0.67 -43.96
CA ASN A 49 27.98 -1.62 -44.99
C ASN A 49 26.54 -1.43 -45.47
N SER A 50 25.63 -1.03 -44.57
CA SER A 50 24.22 -0.78 -44.90
C SER A 50 24.02 0.57 -45.59
N PHE A 51 24.81 1.59 -45.23
CA PHE A 51 24.69 2.95 -45.76
C PHE A 51 25.92 3.38 -46.56
N ARG A 52 26.25 2.63 -47.63
CA ARG A 52 27.36 2.94 -48.56
C ARG A 52 27.14 4.22 -49.38
N SER A 53 25.90 4.66 -49.53
CA SER A 53 25.52 5.88 -50.26
C SER A 53 25.72 7.17 -49.47
N ALA A 54 25.85 7.09 -48.14
CA ALA A 54 26.04 8.25 -47.27
C ALA A 54 27.52 8.48 -46.96
N THR A 55 27.96 9.74 -46.95
CA THR A 55 29.33 10.06 -46.51
C THR A 55 29.49 9.87 -44.99
N MET A 56 30.72 9.59 -44.54
CA MET A 56 31.05 9.37 -43.13
C MET A 56 30.57 10.52 -42.23
N GLN A 57 30.69 11.77 -42.71
CA GLN A 57 30.26 12.97 -41.99
C GLN A 57 28.74 13.05 -41.81
N GLN A 58 27.96 12.66 -42.83
CA GLN A 58 26.50 12.64 -42.76
C GLN A 58 26.00 11.58 -41.77
N ARG A 59 26.64 10.40 -41.74
CA ARG A 59 26.30 9.33 -40.77
C ARG A 59 26.57 9.77 -39.33
N VAL A 60 27.72 10.36 -39.06
CA VAL A 60 28.07 10.86 -37.71
C VAL A 60 27.11 11.98 -37.28
N SER A 61 26.75 12.89 -38.20
CA SER A 61 25.77 13.96 -37.92
C SER A 61 24.39 13.40 -37.55
N ALA A 62 23.88 12.43 -38.32
CA ALA A 62 22.60 11.78 -38.05
C ALA A 62 22.61 11.00 -36.72
N LEU A 63 23.70 10.26 -36.43
CA LEU A 63 23.86 9.54 -35.16
C LEU A 63 23.89 10.50 -33.96
N ASN A 64 24.68 11.58 -34.04
CA ASN A 64 24.73 12.59 -32.98
C ASN A 64 23.37 13.25 -32.75
N ARG A 65 22.61 13.47 -33.82
CA ARG A 65 21.25 14.01 -33.74
C ARG A 65 20.28 13.02 -33.08
N LEU A 66 20.31 11.75 -33.47
CA LEU A 66 19.49 10.69 -32.84
C LEU A 66 19.85 10.46 -31.36
N LEU A 67 21.13 10.58 -31.00
CA LEU A 67 21.60 10.56 -29.60
C LEU A 67 21.08 11.78 -28.84
N SER A 68 21.15 12.99 -29.42
CA SER A 68 20.63 14.22 -28.79
C SER A 68 19.11 14.18 -28.60
N LEU A 69 18.39 13.52 -29.51
CA LEU A 69 16.94 13.30 -29.45
C LEU A 69 16.55 12.12 -28.54
N ASN A 70 17.52 11.46 -27.88
CA ASN A 70 17.32 10.30 -27.00
C ASN A 70 16.60 9.10 -27.66
N LYS A 71 16.69 8.95 -28.99
CA LYS A 71 16.06 7.82 -29.71
C LYS A 71 16.91 6.55 -29.69
N ILE A 72 18.22 6.68 -29.53
CA ILE A 72 19.20 5.59 -29.51
C ILE A 72 20.18 5.76 -28.33
N ASP A 73 20.73 4.65 -27.84
CA ASP A 73 21.77 4.59 -26.81
C ASP A 73 23.10 4.11 -27.41
N LEU A 74 24.21 4.65 -26.89
CA LEU A 74 25.58 4.23 -27.20
C LEU A 74 26.09 3.25 -26.13
N LEU A 75 26.38 2.01 -26.53
CA LEU A 75 26.94 0.97 -25.67
C LEU A 75 28.38 0.65 -26.09
N LYS A 76 29.22 0.24 -25.13
CA LYS A 76 30.55 -0.30 -25.43
C LYS A 76 30.40 -1.80 -25.71
N SER A 77 30.98 -2.29 -26.80
CA SER A 77 30.98 -3.72 -27.12
C SER A 77 31.78 -4.51 -26.09
N SER A 78 31.23 -5.64 -25.62
CA SER A 78 31.91 -6.57 -24.72
C SER A 78 32.83 -7.54 -25.45
N THR A 79 32.64 -7.73 -26.77
CA THR A 79 33.35 -8.72 -27.60
C THR A 79 34.59 -8.17 -28.29
N GLU A 80 34.64 -6.87 -28.61
CA GLU A 80 35.81 -6.21 -29.22
C GLU A 80 36.12 -4.90 -28.48
N GLN A 81 37.28 -4.82 -27.82
CA GLN A 81 37.73 -3.62 -27.13
C GLN A 81 37.81 -2.44 -28.11
N GLY A 82 37.12 -1.34 -27.78
CA GLY A 82 37.16 -0.09 -28.56
C GLY A 82 36.07 0.07 -29.61
N THR A 83 35.13 -0.87 -29.74
CA THR A 83 33.98 -0.71 -30.64
C THR A 83 32.72 -0.28 -29.90
N PHE A 84 31.94 0.62 -30.52
CA PHE A 84 30.67 1.11 -30.00
C PHE A 84 29.49 0.45 -30.73
N LEU A 85 28.41 0.20 -29.99
CA LEU A 85 27.16 -0.37 -30.47
C LEU A 85 26.04 0.66 -30.28
N TYR A 86 25.23 0.87 -31.31
CA TYR A 86 24.06 1.74 -31.27
C TYR A 86 22.80 0.91 -31.17
N ARG A 87 22.01 1.12 -30.11
CA ARG A 87 20.75 0.38 -29.86
C ARG A 87 19.60 1.36 -29.75
N ILE A 88 18.41 0.97 -30.20
CA ILE A 88 17.19 1.74 -29.92
C ILE A 88 16.91 1.78 -28.42
N ARG A 89 16.44 2.93 -27.96
CA ARG A 89 16.04 3.12 -26.58
C ARG A 89 14.63 2.56 -26.38
N ASP A 90 14.55 1.34 -25.87
CA ASP A 90 13.28 0.75 -25.43
C ASP A 90 12.76 1.50 -24.20
N THR A 91 11.61 2.16 -24.34
CA THR A 91 10.87 2.74 -23.21
C THR A 91 10.44 1.67 -22.19
N ALA A 92 10.40 0.39 -22.59
CA ALA A 92 10.08 -0.74 -21.73
C ALA A 92 11.29 -1.31 -20.95
N ASN A 93 12.51 -1.25 -21.50
CA ASN A 93 13.70 -1.86 -20.88
C ASN A 93 14.46 -0.91 -19.92
N ALA A 94 13.94 0.30 -19.68
CA ALA A 94 14.29 1.11 -18.50
C ALA A 94 13.86 0.45 -17.17
N LEU A 95 13.10 -0.66 -17.24
CA LEU A 95 12.63 -1.46 -16.11
C LEU A 95 13.65 -2.50 -15.60
N GLY A 96 14.73 -2.78 -16.35
CA GLY A 96 15.66 -3.89 -16.04
C GLY A 96 17.12 -3.50 -15.78
N SER A 97 17.56 -2.28 -16.13
CA SER A 97 18.92 -1.82 -15.80
C SER A 97 18.90 -1.06 -14.49
N SER A 98 19.42 -1.71 -13.45
CA SER A 98 20.11 -1.13 -12.29
C SER A 98 20.17 0.40 -12.33
N ILE A 99 19.31 1.04 -11.53
CA ILE A 99 19.25 2.50 -11.39
C ILE A 99 20.53 2.95 -10.66
N THR A 100 21.63 3.07 -11.39
CA THR A 100 22.83 3.79 -10.96
C THR A 100 22.72 5.22 -11.49
N ILE A 101 22.15 6.10 -10.67
CA ILE A 101 22.32 7.54 -10.85
C ILE A 101 23.72 7.89 -10.30
N SER A 102 24.73 7.72 -11.14
CA SER A 102 26.04 8.34 -10.93
C SER A 102 25.93 9.81 -11.34
N GLY A 103 25.88 10.70 -10.34
CA GLY A 103 26.17 12.14 -10.41
C GLY A 103 25.65 12.92 -11.63
N GLY A 104 24.50 13.59 -11.49
CA GLY A 104 24.08 14.65 -12.42
C GLY A 104 22.71 14.50 -13.08
N GLY A 105 21.76 13.76 -12.49
CA GLY A 105 20.37 13.78 -12.97
C GLY A 105 19.69 15.13 -12.70
N THR A 106 18.84 15.60 -13.61
CA THR A 106 17.94 16.74 -13.33
C THR A 106 17.00 16.38 -12.17
N THR A 107 16.48 17.38 -11.45
CA THR A 107 15.56 17.15 -10.32
C THR A 107 14.38 16.24 -10.72
N ASP A 108 13.92 16.37 -11.97
CA ASP A 108 12.84 15.57 -12.55
C ASP A 108 13.17 14.08 -12.70
N GLN A 109 14.44 13.72 -12.99
CA GLN A 109 14.84 12.32 -13.07
C GLN A 109 14.85 11.65 -11.70
N MET A 110 15.29 12.38 -10.67
CA MET A 110 15.28 11.90 -9.29
C MET A 110 13.84 11.71 -8.78
N GLU A 111 12.95 12.66 -9.09
CA GLU A 111 11.53 12.55 -8.77
C GLU A 111 10.87 11.35 -9.45
N ARG A 112 11.16 11.11 -10.74
CA ARG A 112 10.63 9.93 -11.47
C ARG A 112 11.07 8.62 -10.84
N VAL A 113 12.34 8.49 -10.46
CA VAL A 113 12.86 7.28 -9.83
C VAL A 113 12.23 7.04 -8.46
N VAL A 114 12.13 8.07 -7.62
CA VAL A 114 11.47 7.96 -6.31
C VAL A 114 9.99 7.62 -6.46
N TYR A 115 9.29 8.28 -7.39
CA TYR A 115 7.88 8.01 -7.67
C TYR A 115 7.64 6.57 -8.14
N GLN A 116 8.48 6.06 -9.05
CA GLN A 116 8.39 4.70 -9.53
C GLN A 116 8.57 3.68 -8.39
N LEU A 117 9.52 3.92 -7.50
CA LEU A 117 9.75 3.04 -6.36
C LEU A 117 8.59 3.05 -5.35
N VAL A 118 7.96 4.22 -5.15
CA VAL A 118 6.75 4.34 -4.31
C VAL A 118 5.57 3.62 -4.98
N LYS A 119 5.43 3.72 -6.30
CA LYS A 119 4.39 3.02 -7.07
C LYS A 119 4.51 1.50 -6.96
N GLU A 120 5.73 0.97 -6.98
CA GLU A 120 6.00 -0.47 -6.79
C GLU A 120 5.62 -0.98 -5.39
N SER A 121 5.59 -0.09 -4.39
CA SER A 121 5.27 -0.44 -2.99
C SER A 121 3.77 -0.48 -2.65
N SER A 122 2.90 -0.08 -3.58
CA SER A 122 1.44 -0.21 -3.48
C SER A 122 0.84 0.29 -2.14
N ASN A 123 0.02 -0.53 -1.47
CA ASN A 123 -0.73 -0.25 -0.24
C ASN A 123 0.10 -0.31 1.04
N LEU A 124 1.19 -1.09 1.06
CA LEU A 124 2.12 -1.16 2.19
C LEU A 124 3.04 0.07 2.26
N GLY A 125 3.20 0.77 1.13
CA GLY A 125 4.10 1.90 1.02
C GLY A 125 5.57 1.52 1.26
N ILE A 126 6.43 2.52 1.22
CA ILE A 126 7.88 2.34 1.38
C ILE A 126 8.46 3.28 2.42
N TRP A 127 9.32 2.75 3.29
CA TRP A 127 10.00 3.54 4.29
C TRP A 127 11.05 4.46 3.67
N MET A 128 11.14 5.71 4.16
CA MET A 128 12.17 6.68 3.72
C MET A 128 13.60 6.10 3.71
N ARG A 129 13.95 5.27 4.70
CA ARG A 129 15.26 4.62 4.78
C ARG A 129 15.49 3.67 3.60
N ASP A 130 14.46 2.93 3.20
CA ASP A 130 14.55 1.96 2.11
C ASP A 130 14.59 2.68 0.75
N ILE A 131 13.85 3.78 0.60
CA ILE A 131 13.99 4.68 -0.57
C ILE A 131 15.44 5.16 -0.67
N ARG A 132 16.04 5.61 0.43
CA ARG A 132 17.43 6.07 0.46
C ARG A 132 18.41 4.97 0.06
N THR A 133 18.25 3.76 0.61
CA THR A 133 19.14 2.63 0.30
C THR A 133 19.04 2.21 -1.17
N LYS A 134 17.83 2.18 -1.74
CA LYS A 134 17.59 1.78 -3.13
C LYS A 134 18.02 2.85 -4.14
N THR A 135 17.73 4.12 -3.86
CA THR A 135 18.04 5.23 -4.78
C THR A 135 19.48 5.75 -4.65
N LYS A 136 20.17 5.41 -3.55
CA LYS A 136 21.51 5.91 -3.20
C LYS A 136 21.60 7.45 -3.16
N LEU A 137 20.47 8.13 -2.95
CA LEU A 137 20.41 9.60 -2.86
C LEU A 137 20.87 10.08 -1.47
N SER A 138 21.42 11.30 -1.42
CA SER A 138 21.72 11.97 -0.14
C SER A 138 20.43 12.36 0.58
N GLN A 139 20.46 12.41 1.92
CA GLN A 139 19.28 12.72 2.74
C GLN A 139 18.65 14.08 2.38
N ILE A 140 19.48 15.08 2.07
CA ILE A 140 19.03 16.44 1.73
C ILE A 140 18.24 16.43 0.42
N ILE A 141 18.79 15.78 -0.61
CA ILE A 141 18.15 15.69 -1.93
C ILE A 141 16.87 14.87 -1.84
N LEU A 142 16.90 13.73 -1.15
CA LEU A 142 15.71 12.88 -0.95
C LEU A 142 14.58 13.62 -0.22
N ASN A 143 14.90 14.38 0.83
CA ASN A 143 13.89 15.19 1.53
C ASN A 143 13.30 16.28 0.62
N LYS A 144 14.09 16.88 -0.26
CA LYS A 144 13.63 17.89 -1.22
C LYS A 144 12.72 17.26 -2.29
N THR A 145 13.08 16.11 -2.85
CA THR A 145 12.28 15.41 -3.86
C THR A 145 10.97 14.88 -3.28
N LEU A 146 10.99 14.30 -2.06
CA LEU A 146 9.77 13.84 -1.38
C LEU A 146 8.81 15.01 -1.10
N LYS A 147 9.32 16.16 -0.61
CA LYS A 147 8.49 17.36 -0.43
C LYS A 147 7.92 17.89 -1.75
N SER A 148 8.69 17.85 -2.83
CA SER A 148 8.22 18.24 -4.16
C SER A 148 7.08 17.33 -4.63
N LEU A 149 7.24 16.01 -4.53
CA LEU A 149 6.21 15.03 -4.89
C LEU A 149 4.96 15.13 -4.01
N GLU A 150 5.12 15.43 -2.72
CA GLU A 150 4.02 15.66 -1.77
C GLU A 150 3.27 16.96 -2.11
N SER A 151 4.00 18.05 -2.43
CA SER A 151 3.39 19.32 -2.86
C SER A 151 2.58 19.19 -4.15
N LYS A 152 3.01 18.29 -5.05
CA LYS A 152 2.30 17.93 -6.29
C LYS A 152 1.13 16.97 -6.07
N LYS A 153 0.85 16.54 -4.82
CA LYS A 153 -0.15 15.52 -4.47
C LYS A 153 0.00 14.19 -5.23
N LEU A 154 1.23 13.81 -5.56
CA LEU A 154 1.51 12.52 -6.21
C LEU A 154 1.75 11.42 -5.17
N ILE A 155 2.35 11.79 -4.04
CA ILE A 155 2.58 10.91 -2.89
C ILE A 155 2.02 11.54 -1.63
N LYS A 156 1.75 10.70 -0.62
CA LYS A 156 1.42 11.12 0.74
C LYS A 156 2.29 10.39 1.75
N ALA A 157 2.56 11.05 2.87
CA ALA A 157 3.26 10.46 4.00
C ALA A 157 2.26 9.92 5.03
N VAL A 158 2.43 8.66 5.42
CA VAL A 158 1.61 8.00 6.44
C VAL A 158 2.55 7.56 7.56
N LYS A 159 2.23 7.88 8.82
CA LYS A 159 2.97 7.34 9.97
C LYS A 159 2.48 5.92 10.25
N SER A 160 3.39 5.01 10.55
CA SER A 160 3.01 3.65 10.97
C SER A 160 2.56 3.66 12.43
N VAL A 161 1.42 3.02 12.73
CA VAL A 161 0.91 2.86 14.11
C VAL A 161 1.80 1.91 14.93
N HIS A 162 2.21 0.78 14.35
CA HIS A 162 3.09 -0.20 15.00
C HIS A 162 4.48 0.37 15.34
N ALA A 163 4.94 1.36 14.56
CA ALA A 163 6.22 1.99 14.77
C ALA A 163 6.08 3.50 14.57
N SER A 164 5.65 4.20 15.61
CA SER A 164 5.33 5.65 15.61
C SER A 164 6.41 6.56 15.02
N LYS A 165 7.68 6.14 15.00
CA LYS A 165 8.81 6.87 14.40
C LYS A 165 9.05 6.56 12.91
N LYS A 166 8.38 5.57 12.33
CA LYS A 166 8.54 5.18 10.92
C LYS A 166 7.51 5.89 10.05
N LYS A 167 7.99 6.70 9.11
CA LYS A 167 7.19 7.35 8.06
C LYS A 167 7.27 6.53 6.78
N VAL A 168 6.14 6.03 6.31
CA VAL A 168 6.04 5.36 5.00
C VAL A 168 5.43 6.32 3.98
N TYR A 169 5.90 6.22 2.74
CA TYR A 169 5.39 6.98 1.61
C TYR A 169 4.62 6.06 0.68
N MET A 170 3.49 6.55 0.19
CA MET A 170 2.63 5.84 -0.75
C MET A 170 2.01 6.81 -1.74
N LEU A 171 1.39 6.29 -2.80
CA LEU A 171 0.67 7.13 -3.77
C LEU A 171 -0.52 7.85 -3.11
N TYR A 172 -0.82 9.05 -3.57
CA TYR A 172 -1.87 9.88 -2.99
C TYR A 172 -3.25 9.21 -3.04
N GLU A 173 -3.57 8.61 -4.19
CA GLU A 173 -4.86 7.95 -4.47
C GLU A 173 -5.02 6.60 -3.76
N MET A 174 -3.94 6.00 -3.25
CA MET A 174 -3.99 4.67 -2.64
C MET A 174 -4.44 4.73 -1.18
N THR A 175 -5.36 3.87 -0.78
CA THR A 175 -5.71 3.69 0.64
C THR A 175 -4.61 2.88 1.35
N PRO A 176 -4.12 3.34 2.52
CA PRO A 176 -3.12 2.59 3.27
C PRO A 176 -3.67 1.27 3.77
N ASP A 177 -2.82 0.26 3.84
CA ASP A 177 -3.17 -1.03 4.41
C ASP A 177 -3.50 -0.92 5.91
N PRO A 178 -4.53 -1.62 6.43
CA PRO A 178 -4.87 -1.65 7.85
C PRO A 178 -3.70 -2.03 8.76
N SER A 179 -2.75 -2.84 8.28
CA SER A 179 -1.54 -3.19 9.05
C SER A 179 -0.64 -1.98 9.36
N ILE A 180 -0.78 -0.88 8.63
CA ILE A 180 0.02 0.33 8.81
C ILE A 180 -0.76 1.39 9.57
N THR A 181 -2.05 1.54 9.24
CA THR A 181 -2.95 2.52 9.87
C THR A 181 -3.50 2.05 11.21
N GLY A 182 -3.34 0.79 11.57
CA GLY A 182 -3.91 0.21 12.80
C GLY A 182 -5.38 -0.21 12.65
N GLY A 183 -5.95 -0.07 11.45
CA GLY A 183 -7.33 -0.44 11.15
C GLY A 183 -8.35 0.59 11.64
N THR A 184 -9.57 0.12 11.89
CA THR A 184 -10.77 0.92 12.16
C THR A 184 -10.74 1.69 13.49
N TRP A 185 -9.81 1.36 14.41
CA TRP A 185 -9.73 1.94 15.74
C TRP A 185 -8.80 3.16 15.86
N TYR A 186 -8.19 3.59 14.75
CA TYR A 186 -7.23 4.67 14.71
C TYR A 186 -7.63 5.73 13.70
N SER A 187 -7.64 6.98 14.15
CA SER A 187 -7.73 8.15 13.28
C SER A 187 -6.54 9.05 13.53
N ASP A 188 -5.97 9.61 12.47
CA ASP A 188 -4.80 10.50 12.54
C ASP A 188 -3.61 9.95 13.36
N HIS A 189 -3.47 8.62 13.39
CA HIS A 189 -2.44 7.88 14.13
C HIS A 189 -2.60 7.89 15.66
N GLU A 190 -3.77 8.27 16.16
CA GLU A 190 -4.15 8.16 17.57
C GLU A 190 -5.25 7.11 17.73
N PHE A 191 -5.19 6.38 18.85
CA PHE A 191 -6.19 5.37 19.18
C PHE A 191 -7.46 6.05 19.68
N GLU A 192 -8.60 5.76 19.04
CA GLU A 192 -9.89 6.34 19.41
C GLU A 192 -10.54 5.59 20.58
N ALA A 193 -9.97 5.73 21.78
CA ALA A 193 -10.47 5.06 22.98
C ALA A 193 -11.96 5.34 23.27
N GLU A 194 -12.39 6.57 23.04
CA GLU A 194 -13.78 6.99 23.29
C GLU A 194 -14.76 6.35 22.31
N PHE A 195 -14.37 6.24 21.03
CA PHE A 195 -15.17 5.56 20.03
C PHE A 195 -15.34 4.07 20.34
N VAL A 196 -14.24 3.40 20.72
CA VAL A 196 -14.27 1.99 21.15
C VAL A 196 -15.17 1.82 22.38
N ARG A 197 -15.11 2.73 23.35
CA ARG A 197 -15.96 2.72 24.54
C ARG A 197 -17.44 2.86 24.18
N VAL A 198 -17.79 3.83 23.33
CA VAL A 198 -19.17 4.03 22.88
C VAL A 198 -19.68 2.78 22.15
N LEU A 199 -18.90 2.20 21.24
CA LEU A 199 -19.29 0.97 20.55
C LEU A 199 -19.46 -0.22 21.50
N ASN A 200 -18.57 -0.37 22.49
CA ASN A 200 -18.71 -1.40 23.52
C ASN A 200 -20.04 -1.24 24.29
N GLU A 201 -20.36 -0.02 24.72
CA GLU A 201 -21.62 0.30 25.40
C GLU A 201 -22.84 0.04 24.49
N GLN A 202 -22.77 0.39 23.20
CA GLN A 202 -23.88 0.14 22.26
C GLN A 202 -24.09 -1.35 21.99
N CYS A 203 -23.01 -2.12 21.77
CA CYS A 203 -23.07 -3.56 21.61
C CYS A 203 -23.72 -4.25 22.82
N ALA A 204 -23.31 -3.85 24.04
CA ALA A 204 -23.89 -4.37 25.27
C ALA A 204 -25.39 -4.04 25.36
N ARG A 205 -25.77 -2.78 25.07
CA ARG A 205 -27.16 -2.34 25.13
C ARG A 205 -28.06 -3.12 24.16
N LEU A 206 -27.63 -3.32 22.91
CA LEU A 206 -28.40 -4.10 21.93
C LEU A 206 -28.63 -5.55 22.39
N LEU A 207 -27.63 -6.17 23.01
CA LEU A 207 -27.74 -7.53 23.54
C LEU A 207 -28.63 -7.59 24.79
N ASP A 208 -28.60 -6.57 25.64
CA ASP A 208 -29.49 -6.44 26.80
C ASP A 208 -30.95 -6.23 26.37
N GLU A 209 -31.19 -5.34 25.41
CA GLU A 209 -32.52 -5.10 24.82
C GLU A 209 -33.07 -6.40 24.22
N ARG A 210 -32.25 -7.15 23.47
CA ARG A 210 -32.63 -8.44 22.89
C ARG A 210 -32.98 -9.49 23.94
N LEU A 211 -32.27 -9.50 25.07
CA LEU A 211 -32.55 -10.37 26.20
C LEU A 211 -33.87 -9.99 26.88
N ASP A 212 -34.11 -8.71 27.12
CA ASP A 212 -35.35 -8.22 27.73
C ASP A 212 -36.58 -8.50 26.84
N GLU A 213 -36.44 -8.30 25.53
CA GLU A 213 -37.46 -8.70 24.56
C GLU A 213 -37.77 -10.20 24.61
N SER A 214 -36.74 -11.04 24.72
CA SER A 214 -36.91 -12.49 24.79
C SER A 214 -37.66 -12.91 26.06
N ILE A 215 -37.37 -12.26 27.19
CA ILE A 215 -38.05 -12.47 28.47
C ILE A 215 -39.52 -12.07 28.36
N ARG A 216 -39.82 -10.92 27.75
CA ARG A 216 -41.19 -10.42 27.56
C ARG A 216 -41.99 -11.31 26.61
N LYS A 217 -41.38 -11.77 25.52
CA LYS A 217 -42.05 -12.57 24.49
C LYS A 217 -42.30 -14.02 24.93
N PHE A 218 -41.39 -14.59 25.74
CA PHE A 218 -41.46 -15.99 26.18
C PHE A 218 -41.37 -16.13 27.71
N PRO A 219 -42.38 -15.66 28.48
CA PRO A 219 -42.37 -15.66 29.94
C PRO A 219 -42.49 -17.05 30.59
N HIS A 220 -43.00 -18.05 29.85
CA HIS A 220 -43.20 -19.41 30.38
C HIS A 220 -42.40 -20.50 29.63
N ASP A 221 -41.64 -20.15 28.60
CA ASP A 221 -40.80 -21.09 27.85
C ASP A 221 -39.31 -20.72 27.97
N PRO A 222 -38.56 -21.37 28.88
CA PRO A 222 -37.13 -21.10 29.06
C PRO A 222 -36.29 -21.46 27.83
N PHE A 223 -36.70 -22.46 27.04
CA PHE A 223 -35.93 -22.92 25.89
C PHE A 223 -36.02 -21.90 24.75
N LEU A 224 -37.24 -21.46 24.40
CA LEU A 224 -37.44 -20.42 23.40
C LEU A 224 -36.89 -19.08 23.87
N ARG A 225 -37.02 -18.73 25.15
CA ARG A 225 -36.40 -17.52 25.72
C ARG A 225 -34.89 -17.52 25.54
N ARG A 226 -34.23 -18.65 25.81
CA ARG A 226 -32.78 -18.79 25.65
C ARG A 226 -32.38 -18.66 24.18
N THR A 227 -33.01 -19.43 23.30
CA THR A 227 -32.68 -19.42 21.86
C THR A 227 -32.93 -18.04 21.24
N SER A 228 -34.04 -17.39 21.60
CA SER A 228 -34.39 -16.08 21.06
C SER A 228 -33.59 -14.92 21.65
N SER A 229 -32.87 -15.05 22.77
CA SER A 229 -31.99 -13.97 23.26
C SER A 229 -30.63 -13.87 22.53
N PHE A 230 -30.30 -14.83 21.67
CA PHE A 230 -29.08 -14.78 20.89
C PHE A 230 -29.21 -13.84 19.69
N MET A 231 -28.11 -13.15 19.37
CA MET A 231 -27.95 -12.32 18.18
C MET A 231 -26.70 -12.75 17.41
N SER A 232 -26.74 -12.72 16.08
CA SER A 232 -25.58 -13.07 15.26
C SER A 232 -24.59 -11.90 15.11
N SER A 233 -23.31 -12.19 14.84
CA SER A 233 -22.34 -11.11 14.55
C SER A 233 -22.74 -10.29 13.32
N ILE A 234 -23.32 -10.92 12.30
CA ILE A 234 -23.78 -10.23 11.09
C ILE A 234 -24.92 -9.26 11.42
N GLU A 235 -25.91 -9.70 12.19
CA GLU A 235 -27.04 -8.88 12.63
C GLU A 235 -26.61 -7.70 13.49
N LEU A 236 -25.66 -7.90 14.41
CA LEU A 236 -25.08 -6.81 15.21
C LEU A 236 -24.39 -5.76 14.32
N VAL A 237 -23.61 -6.20 13.33
CA VAL A 237 -22.90 -5.30 12.41
C VAL A 237 -23.88 -4.47 11.58
N THR A 238 -24.96 -5.08 11.10
CA THR A 238 -25.98 -4.35 10.33
C THR A 238 -26.65 -3.29 11.20
N LEU A 239 -27.08 -3.65 12.41
CA LEU A 239 -27.73 -2.71 13.33
C LEU A 239 -26.80 -1.55 13.72
N ILE A 240 -25.54 -1.83 14.05
CA ILE A 240 -24.58 -0.79 14.46
C ILE A 240 -24.28 0.16 13.30
N ASN A 241 -24.12 -0.35 12.08
CA ASN A 241 -23.89 0.49 10.90
C ASN A 241 -25.13 1.34 10.58
N GLU A 242 -26.34 0.81 10.75
CA GLU A 242 -27.61 1.55 10.57
C GLU A 242 -27.78 2.70 11.57
N MET A 243 -27.23 2.56 12.79
CA MET A 243 -27.25 3.62 13.80
C MET A 243 -26.35 4.82 13.45
N GLY A 244 -25.46 4.69 12.46
CA GLY A 244 -24.62 5.80 11.98
C GLY A 244 -23.60 6.31 12.99
N ILE A 245 -23.15 5.46 13.92
CA ILE A 245 -22.19 5.82 14.98
C ILE A 245 -20.78 6.06 14.39
N ALA A 246 -20.43 5.29 13.38
CA ALA A 246 -19.14 5.35 12.71
C ALA A 246 -19.26 6.05 11.36
N THR A 247 -18.29 6.91 11.03
CA THR A 247 -18.17 7.50 9.69
C THR A 247 -17.70 6.47 8.66
N VAL A 248 -17.03 5.41 9.12
CA VAL A 248 -16.53 4.30 8.31
C VAL A 248 -17.41 3.07 8.58
N SER A 249 -17.75 2.33 7.53
CA SER A 249 -18.49 1.07 7.66
C SER A 249 -17.69 0.03 8.45
N LEU A 250 -18.25 -0.45 9.56
CA LEU A 250 -17.63 -1.45 10.42
C LEU A 250 -17.77 -2.84 9.81
N THR A 251 -16.71 -3.64 9.89
CA THR A 251 -16.71 -5.03 9.42
C THR A 251 -17.17 -6.00 10.53
N VAL A 252 -17.50 -7.24 10.14
CA VAL A 252 -17.83 -8.30 11.11
C VAL A 252 -16.67 -8.57 12.07
N GLN A 253 -15.44 -8.55 11.57
CA GLN A 253 -14.25 -8.78 12.40
C GLN A 253 -14.06 -7.67 13.45
N ASP A 254 -14.35 -6.41 13.08
CA ASP A 254 -14.25 -5.27 13.99
C ASP A 254 -15.24 -5.45 15.16
N ILE A 255 -16.50 -5.73 14.86
CA ILE A 255 -17.52 -5.96 15.90
C ILE A 255 -17.20 -7.20 16.74
N GLU A 256 -16.74 -8.30 16.15
CA GLU A 256 -16.34 -9.48 16.92
C GLU A 256 -15.17 -9.19 17.88
N SER A 257 -14.25 -8.29 17.51
CA SER A 257 -13.19 -7.85 18.41
C SER A 257 -13.74 -7.03 19.60
N ILE A 258 -14.74 -6.18 19.38
CA ILE A 258 -15.44 -5.45 20.46
C ILE A 258 -16.21 -6.43 21.35
N LEU A 259 -16.95 -7.37 20.76
CA LEU A 259 -17.68 -8.40 21.52
C LEU A 259 -16.74 -9.26 22.36
N TYR A 260 -15.52 -9.53 21.88
CA TYR A 260 -14.51 -10.22 22.70
C TYR A 260 -14.18 -9.45 23.98
N THR A 261 -14.08 -8.12 23.93
CA THR A 261 -13.88 -7.31 25.14
C THR A 261 -15.04 -7.44 26.14
N LEU A 262 -16.29 -7.52 25.64
CA LEU A 262 -17.47 -7.76 26.49
C LEU A 262 -17.49 -9.17 27.11
N ILE A 263 -16.94 -10.17 26.41
CA ILE A 263 -16.74 -11.52 26.97
C ILE A 263 -15.70 -11.45 28.09
N CYS A 264 -14.59 -10.73 27.88
CA CYS A 264 -13.56 -10.53 28.91
C CYS A 264 -14.10 -9.80 30.14
N ASP A 265 -15.01 -8.83 29.95
CA ASP A 265 -15.74 -8.17 31.04
C ASP A 265 -16.72 -9.10 31.78
N GLY A 266 -17.00 -10.29 31.24
CA GLY A 266 -17.97 -11.23 31.79
C GLY A 266 -19.44 -10.80 31.62
N LYS A 267 -19.72 -9.89 30.68
CA LYS A 267 -21.08 -9.36 30.43
C LYS A 267 -21.88 -10.17 29.40
N ILE A 268 -21.19 -10.87 28.50
CA ILE A 268 -21.84 -11.62 27.41
C ILE A 268 -21.23 -13.02 27.29
N GLU A 269 -21.98 -13.95 26.68
CA GLU A 269 -21.47 -15.27 26.27
C GLU A 269 -21.53 -15.44 24.75
N LYS A 270 -20.63 -16.29 24.22
CA LYS A 270 -20.55 -16.64 22.81
C LYS A 270 -20.86 -18.13 22.62
N THR A 271 -21.67 -18.45 21.62
CA THR A 271 -21.90 -19.82 21.14
C THR A 271 -21.63 -19.88 19.65
N THR A 272 -20.83 -20.85 19.20
CA THR A 272 -20.59 -21.11 17.77
C THR A 272 -21.52 -22.22 17.30
N VAL A 273 -22.33 -21.93 16.27
CA VAL A 273 -23.21 -22.91 15.64
C VAL A 273 -22.73 -23.22 14.22
N ALA A 274 -22.94 -24.45 13.76
CA ALA A 274 -22.70 -24.82 12.37
C ALA A 274 -23.75 -24.09 11.50
N SER A 275 -23.30 -23.46 10.41
CA SER A 275 -24.24 -22.91 9.44
C SER A 275 -25.04 -24.05 8.81
N THR A 276 -26.36 -23.92 8.80
CA THR A 276 -27.28 -24.89 8.17
C THR A 276 -27.41 -24.68 6.67
N THR A 277 -26.77 -23.66 6.11
CA THR A 277 -26.71 -23.44 4.67
C THR A 277 -25.70 -24.40 4.05
N ASN A 278 -26.14 -25.17 3.04
CA ASN A 278 -25.36 -26.17 2.29
C ASN A 278 -24.26 -25.51 1.43
N ASN A 279 -23.32 -24.80 2.03
CA ASN A 279 -22.11 -24.35 1.35
C ASN A 279 -20.94 -25.23 1.80
N GLU A 280 -20.20 -25.75 0.82
CA GLU A 280 -19.16 -26.78 0.94
C GLU A 280 -17.99 -26.39 1.86
N ASN A 281 -17.91 -25.13 2.28
CA ASN A 281 -16.99 -24.64 3.30
C ASN A 281 -17.78 -24.45 4.59
N GLY A 282 -17.70 -25.39 5.53
CA GLY A 282 -18.40 -25.36 6.82
C GLY A 282 -18.23 -24.07 7.60
N HIS A 283 -19.05 -23.06 7.28
CA HIS A 283 -19.02 -21.75 7.90
C HIS A 283 -19.62 -21.84 9.30
N ARG A 284 -18.92 -21.25 10.26
CA ARG A 284 -19.36 -21.18 11.66
C ARG A 284 -20.03 -19.84 11.88
N ASN A 285 -21.24 -19.86 12.43
CA ASN A 285 -21.94 -18.65 12.82
C ASN A 285 -21.71 -18.41 14.32
N ASN A 286 -21.21 -17.22 14.64
CA ASN A 286 -21.02 -16.80 16.01
C ASN A 286 -22.30 -16.10 16.51
N LEU A 287 -22.86 -16.63 17.59
CA LEU A 287 -24.01 -16.07 18.28
C LEU A 287 -23.57 -15.53 19.65
N TYR A 288 -24.13 -14.39 20.03
CA TYR A 288 -23.82 -13.68 21.27
C TYR A 288 -25.10 -13.39 22.03
N ARG A 289 -25.02 -13.40 23.35
CA ARG A 289 -26.13 -12.96 24.21
C ARG A 289 -25.62 -12.33 25.49
N SER A 290 -26.41 -11.42 26.05
CA SER A 290 -26.15 -10.88 27.37
C SER A 290 -26.36 -11.94 28.47
N ILE A 291 -25.55 -11.85 29.51
CA ILE A 291 -25.63 -12.66 30.72
C ILE A 291 -25.66 -11.75 31.94
N LYS A 292 -26.47 -12.13 32.93
CA LYS A 292 -26.43 -11.49 34.24
C LYS A 292 -25.33 -12.16 35.07
N PRO A 293 -24.49 -11.39 35.78
CA PRO A 293 -23.49 -11.97 36.67
C PRO A 293 -24.17 -12.87 37.70
N MET A 294 -23.59 -14.05 37.92
CA MET A 294 -24.16 -15.07 38.82
C MET A 294 -24.10 -14.65 40.28
N LEU A 295 -23.12 -13.82 40.64
CA LEU A 295 -22.85 -13.38 41.99
C LEU A 295 -22.57 -11.87 41.98
N ASP A 296 -23.05 -11.20 43.01
CA ASP A 296 -22.69 -9.81 43.29
C ASP A 296 -21.22 -9.70 43.73
N SER A 297 -20.74 -8.46 43.82
CA SER A 297 -19.41 -8.16 44.37
C SER A 297 -19.24 -8.74 45.77
N SER A 298 -18.08 -9.39 45.98
CA SER A 298 -17.71 -10.00 47.26
C SER A 298 -17.77 -8.97 48.39
N PRO A 299 -18.27 -9.33 49.59
CA PRO A 299 -18.23 -8.45 50.76
C PRO A 299 -16.83 -7.92 51.11
N VAL A 300 -15.77 -8.66 50.73
CA VAL A 300 -14.38 -8.24 50.96
C VAL A 300 -14.06 -6.94 50.23
N VAL A 301 -14.56 -6.74 49.01
CA VAL A 301 -14.32 -5.48 48.26
C VAL A 301 -15.25 -4.34 48.72
N ARG A 302 -16.24 -4.62 49.56
CA ARG A 302 -17.15 -3.62 50.14
C ARG A 302 -16.56 -2.97 51.40
N ASN A 303 -15.50 -3.54 51.96
CA ASN A 303 -14.77 -2.96 53.08
C ASN A 303 -13.47 -2.29 52.58
N PRO A 304 -12.98 -1.24 53.24
CA PRO A 304 -11.76 -0.54 52.82
C PRO A 304 -10.50 -1.42 52.94
N CYS A 305 -10.53 -2.46 53.78
CA CYS A 305 -9.40 -3.36 53.99
C CYS A 305 -9.11 -4.24 52.76
N GLY A 306 -10.14 -4.72 52.05
CA GLY A 306 -9.99 -5.62 50.91
C GLY A 306 -9.39 -4.98 49.66
N ILE A 307 -9.36 -3.64 49.61
CA ILE A 307 -8.73 -2.85 48.55
C ILE A 307 -7.59 -1.97 49.09
N CYS A 308 -7.18 -2.16 50.34
CA CYS A 308 -6.20 -1.30 50.99
C CYS A 308 -4.81 -1.49 50.35
N PRO A 309 -4.18 -0.43 49.81
CA PRO A 309 -2.88 -0.54 49.13
C PRO A 309 -1.73 -0.86 50.11
N VAL A 310 -1.91 -0.54 51.39
CA VAL A 310 -0.94 -0.74 52.47
C VAL A 310 -1.38 -1.82 53.46
N PHE A 311 -2.25 -2.75 53.02
CA PHE A 311 -2.80 -3.81 53.88
C PHE A 311 -1.71 -4.60 54.61
N LYS A 312 -0.62 -4.93 53.91
CA LYS A 312 0.50 -5.73 54.45
C LYS A 312 1.27 -5.02 55.58
N ASP A 313 1.22 -3.70 55.62
CA ASP A 313 1.96 -2.89 56.60
C ASP A 313 1.09 -2.52 57.81
N CYS A 314 -0.21 -2.86 57.78
CA CYS A 314 -1.17 -2.53 58.83
C CYS A 314 -1.11 -3.54 59.99
N HIS A 315 -0.59 -3.12 61.14
CA HIS A 315 -0.47 -3.93 62.35
C HIS A 315 -0.76 -3.10 63.60
N ASP A 316 -1.07 -3.75 64.72
CA ASP A 316 -1.36 -3.05 65.98
C ASP A 316 -0.14 -2.32 66.56
N ASP A 317 1.08 -2.83 66.32
CA ASP A 317 2.34 -2.28 66.84
C ASP A 317 3.12 -1.44 65.79
N GLY A 318 2.47 -1.06 64.68
CA GLY A 318 3.08 -0.35 63.56
C GLY A 318 2.76 1.16 63.50
N LEU A 319 3.37 1.87 62.54
CA LEU A 319 2.99 3.25 62.21
C LEU A 319 1.62 3.33 61.52
N ILE A 320 1.28 2.28 60.77
CA ILE A 320 -0.02 2.11 60.11
C ILE A 320 -0.83 1.15 60.96
N THR A 321 -1.86 1.65 61.62
CA THR A 321 -2.72 0.85 62.50
C THR A 321 -4.18 0.96 62.07
N PRO A 322 -5.02 -0.05 62.38
CA PRO A 322 -6.46 0.07 62.18
C PRO A 322 -7.08 1.24 62.96
N LYS A 323 -6.53 1.54 64.15
CA LYS A 323 -7.03 2.59 65.07
C LYS A 323 -6.89 4.00 64.51
N THR A 324 -5.83 4.26 63.76
CA THR A 324 -5.53 5.57 63.13
C THR A 324 -5.76 5.55 61.62
N CYS A 325 -6.47 4.53 61.10
CA CYS A 325 -6.63 4.30 59.68
C CYS A 325 -7.48 5.38 59.00
N ILE A 326 -6.85 6.15 58.10
CA ILE A 326 -7.51 7.20 57.31
C ILE A 326 -8.57 6.61 56.37
N TYR A 327 -8.31 5.44 55.77
CA TYR A 327 -9.25 4.79 54.85
C TYR A 327 -10.52 4.34 55.55
N LEU A 328 -10.40 3.79 56.77
CA LEU A 328 -11.55 3.33 57.55
C LEU A 328 -12.37 4.51 58.07
N ASN A 329 -11.72 5.55 58.60
CA ASN A 329 -12.42 6.74 59.07
C ASN A 329 -13.22 7.41 57.94
N LYS A 330 -12.58 7.64 56.77
CA LYS A 330 -13.27 8.19 55.61
C LYS A 330 -14.43 7.32 55.14
N TRP A 331 -14.32 5.99 55.24
CA TRP A 331 -15.39 5.08 54.83
C TRP A 331 -16.56 5.09 55.82
N LEU A 332 -16.32 5.30 57.11
CA LEU A 332 -17.35 5.41 58.15
C LEU A 332 -18.04 6.79 58.19
N ASP A 333 -17.40 7.83 57.67
CA ASP A 333 -17.91 9.21 57.67
C ASP A 333 -19.04 9.47 56.62
N PHE A 334 -19.32 8.50 55.73
CA PHE A 334 -20.39 8.56 54.71
C PHE A 334 -21.62 7.74 55.12
#